data_AF-A0A2J6X6B0-F1
#
_entry.id   AF-A0A2J6X6B0-F1
#
_cell.length_a   1.000
_cell.length_b   1.000
_cell.length_c   1.000
_cell.angle_alpha   90.00
_cell.angle_beta   90.00
_cell.angle_gamma   90.00
#
_symmetry.space_group_name_H-M   'P 1'
#
loop_
_entity.id
_entity.type
_entity.pdbx_description
1 polymer ?
#
loop_
_entity_poly.entity_id
_entity_poly.type
_entity_poly.pdbx_seq_one_letter_code
_entity_poly.pdbx_strand_id
1 'polypeptide(L)'
;MRVFYSDTFVLPLPPGHRFPMEKYALLRERVIADNIVPFDRLHVPEPASVDELVRVHTPAYIERVMTGRLTGAEIRRIGFPWSPQMVERSR
;
A
#
# COMPACT_ATOMS: atom_id res chain seq x y z
N MET A 1 21.15 9.99 1.21
CA MET A 1 20.07 9.07 1.66
C MET A 1 18.85 9.30 0.77
N ARG A 2 18.12 8.24 0.38
CA ARG A 2 16.82 8.33 -0.32
C ARG A 2 15.74 7.86 0.65
N VAL A 3 14.59 8.53 0.67
CA VAL A 3 13.45 8.19 1.52
C VAL A 3 12.23 7.97 0.65
N PHE A 4 11.47 6.92 0.93
CA PHE A 4 10.29 6.55 0.15
C PHE A 4 9.02 6.66 0.98
N TYR A 5 7.94 7.12 0.36
CA TYR A 5 6.62 7.24 0.98
C TYR A 5 5.51 6.78 0.04
N SER A 6 4.37 6.38 0.60
CA SER A 6 3.23 5.82 -0.13
C SER A 6 1.88 6.18 0.51
N ASP A 7 1.80 7.34 1.16
CA ASP A 7 0.56 7.84 1.80
C ASP A 7 -0.51 8.29 0.80
N THR A 8 -0.15 8.44 -0.48
CA THR A 8 -1.08 8.80 -1.57
C THR A 8 -2.02 7.67 -1.98
N PHE A 9 -1.66 6.41 -1.69
CA PHE A 9 -2.47 5.24 -2.03
C PHE A 9 -3.43 4.91 -0.89
N VAL A 10 -4.62 5.51 -0.89
CA VAL A 10 -5.59 5.48 0.21
C VAL A 10 -6.59 4.32 0.07
N LEU A 11 -6.79 3.57 1.16
CA LEU A 11 -7.79 2.51 1.23
C LEU A 11 -9.18 3.08 1.59
N PRO A 12 -10.26 2.72 0.85
CA PRO A 12 -11.61 3.02 1.26
C PRO A 12 -12.01 2.07 2.41
N LEU A 13 -11.75 2.49 3.64
CA LEU A 13 -12.05 1.70 4.84
C LEU A 13 -13.40 2.10 5.43
N PRO A 14 -14.19 1.14 5.97
CA PRO A 14 -15.43 1.46 6.66
C PRO A 14 -15.20 2.40 7.86
N PRO A 15 -16.20 3.21 8.24
CA PRO A 15 -16.16 3.98 9.47
C PRO A 15 -15.81 3.11 10.68
N GLY A 16 -14.91 3.60 11.55
CA GLY A 16 -14.45 2.87 12.74
C GLY A 16 -13.40 1.79 12.47
N HIS A 17 -12.90 1.63 11.23
CA HIS A 17 -11.79 0.72 10.96
C HIS A 17 -10.51 1.15 11.70
N ARG A 18 -9.81 0.19 12.33
CA ARG A 18 -8.67 0.46 13.23
C ARG A 18 -7.33 0.71 12.54
N PHE A 19 -7.30 0.76 11.20
CA PHE A 19 -6.05 0.95 10.46
C PHE A 19 -5.73 2.45 10.39
N PRO A 20 -4.61 2.92 10.98
CA PRO A 20 -4.32 4.34 11.11
C PRO A 20 -3.73 4.89 9.80
N MET A 21 -4.57 5.03 8.78
CA MET A 21 -4.15 5.42 7.43
C MET A 21 -3.49 6.80 7.41
N GLU A 22 -4.03 7.75 8.17
CA GLU A 22 -3.53 9.13 8.25
C GLU A 22 -2.09 9.24 8.78
N LYS A 23 -1.63 8.26 9.57
CA LYS A 23 -0.29 8.26 10.18
C LYS A 23 0.81 8.42 9.14
N TYR A 24 0.65 7.83 7.95
CA TYR A 24 1.67 7.89 6.91
C TYR A 24 1.83 9.30 6.33
N ALA A 25 0.73 10.00 6.06
CA ALA A 25 0.74 11.39 5.59
C ALA A 25 1.32 12.32 6.65
N LEU A 26 0.84 12.19 7.90
CA LEU A 26 1.32 12.98 9.04
C LEU A 26 2.82 12.79 9.28
N LEU A 27 3.33 11.56 9.12
CA LEU A 27 4.77 11.29 9.23
C LEU A 27 5.56 12.00 8.14
N ARG A 28 5.11 11.93 6.87
CA ARG A 28 5.78 12.62 5.76
C ARG A 28 5.79 14.14 5.97
N GLU A 29 4.65 14.71 6.37
CA GLU A 29 4.53 16.14 6.68
C GLU A 29 5.49 16.55 7.78
N ARG A 30 5.58 15.76 8.86
CA ARG A 30 6.52 16.04 9.96
C ARG A 30 7.98 15.96 9.53
N VAL A 31 8.34 14.96 8.70
CA VAL A 31 9.69 14.81 8.15
C VAL A 31 10.11 16.04 7.34
N ILE A 32 9.18 16.61 6.56
CA ILE A 32 9.41 17.84 5.78
C ILE A 32 9.50 19.06 6.72
N ALA A 33 8.55 19.22 7.65
CA ALA A 33 8.50 20.35 8.56
C ALA A 33 9.75 20.47 9.44
N ASP A 34 10.29 19.34 9.89
CA ASP A 34 11.49 19.27 10.74
C ASP A 34 12.80 19.30 9.92
N ASN A 35 12.73 19.46 8.59
CA ASN A 35 13.88 19.46 7.68
C ASN A 35 14.80 18.23 7.82
N ILE A 36 14.23 17.06 8.15
CA ILE A 36 14.99 15.82 8.36
C ILE A 36 15.63 15.36 7.04
N VAL A 37 14.90 15.50 5.94
CA VAL A 37 15.42 15.30 4.59
C VAL A 37 14.91 16.42 3.66
N PRO A 38 15.74 16.86 2.70
CA PRO A 38 15.27 17.79 1.68
C PRO A 38 14.24 17.12 0.76
N PHE A 39 13.34 17.93 0.21
CA PHE A 39 12.21 17.45 -0.60
C PHE A 39 12.64 16.62 -1.82
N ASP A 40 13.78 16.93 -2.41
CA ASP A 40 14.36 16.21 -3.56
C ASP A 40 14.84 14.78 -3.24
N ARG A 41 14.85 14.39 -1.96
CA ARG A 41 15.20 13.04 -1.49
C ARG A 41 13.99 12.20 -1.08
N LEU A 42 12.78 12.76 -1.15
CA LEU A 42 11.53 12.07 -0.93
C LEU A 42 10.98 11.59 -2.28
N HIS A 43 10.68 10.30 -2.36
CA HIS A 43 10.21 9.68 -3.60
C HIS A 43 9.00 8.78 -3.34
N VAL A 44 8.08 8.74 -4.29
CA VAL A 44 7.08 7.67 -4.37
C VAL A 44 7.76 6.49 -5.09
N PRO A 45 7.72 5.26 -4.54
CA PRO A 45 8.29 4.11 -5.21
C PRO A 45 7.47 3.73 -6.45
N GLU A 46 8.13 3.12 -7.42
CA GLU A 46 7.43 2.43 -8.51
C GLU A 46 6.73 1.17 -7.97
N PRO A 47 5.55 0.81 -8.51
CA PRO A 47 4.85 -0.40 -8.11
C PRO A 47 5.65 -1.64 -8.53
N ALA A 48 5.64 -2.67 -7.70
CA ALA A 48 6.22 -3.96 -8.00
C ALA A 48 5.58 -4.56 -9.26
N SER A 49 6.43 -5.08 -10.14
CA SER A 49 6.02 -5.83 -11.32
C SER A 49 5.47 -7.21 -10.93
N VAL A 50 4.66 -7.79 -11.82
CA VAL A 50 4.14 -9.16 -11.61
C VAL A 50 5.29 -10.16 -11.48
N ASP A 51 6.35 -10.00 -12.29
CA ASP A 51 7.55 -10.85 -12.25
C ASP A 51 8.27 -10.79 -10.90
N GLU A 52 8.28 -9.62 -10.25
CA GLU A 52 8.86 -9.49 -8.92
C GLU A 52 7.99 -10.13 -7.84
N LEU A 53 6.66 -10.01 -7.96
CA LEU A 53 5.69 -10.57 -7.01
C LEU A 53 5.66 -12.12 -7.06
N VAL A 54 5.80 -12.72 -8.24
CA VAL A 54 5.80 -14.19 -8.39
C VAL A 54 7.03 -14.87 -7.78
N ARG A 55 8.05 -14.10 -7.40
CA ARG A 55 9.21 -14.64 -6.65
C ARG A 55 8.84 -15.17 -5.27
N VAL A 56 7.70 -14.74 -4.71
CA VAL A 56 7.23 -15.13 -3.37
C VAL A 56 5.80 -15.67 -3.42
N HIS A 57 4.94 -15.10 -4.26
CA HIS A 57 3.54 -15.48 -4.37
C HIS A 57 3.28 -16.38 -5.58
N THR A 58 2.23 -17.19 -5.52
CA THR A 58 1.82 -17.97 -6.69
C THR A 58 1.15 -17.06 -7.73
N PRO A 59 1.35 -17.31 -9.05
CA PRO A 59 0.68 -16.54 -10.10
C PRO A 59 -0.86 -16.53 -9.95
N ALA A 60 -1.44 -17.66 -9.53
CA ALA A 60 -2.87 -17.78 -9.30
C ALA A 60 -3.35 -16.89 -8.13
N TYR A 61 -2.54 -16.71 -7.07
CA TYR A 61 -2.89 -15.81 -5.98
C TYR A 61 -2.85 -14.35 -6.44
N ILE A 62 -1.80 -13.95 -7.16
CA ILE A 62 -1.66 -12.60 -7.70
C ILE A 62 -2.85 -12.28 -8.62
N GLU A 63 -3.21 -13.18 -9.52
CA GLU A 63 -4.35 -13.01 -10.42
C GLU A 63 -5.67 -12.80 -9.66
N ARG A 64 -5.91 -13.56 -8.58
CA ARG A 64 -7.09 -13.35 -7.72
C ARG A 64 -7.07 -12.01 -7.00
N VAL A 65 -5.91 -11.57 -6.48
CA VAL A 65 -5.76 -10.24 -5.85
C VAL A 65 -6.08 -9.15 -6.87
N MET A 66 -5.47 -9.20 -8.06
CA MET A 66 -5.60 -8.18 -9.10
C MET A 66 -7.04 -8.08 -9.65
N THR A 67 -7.78 -9.19 -9.68
CA THR A 67 -9.10 -9.27 -10.32
C THR A 67 -10.27 -9.34 -9.35
N GLY A 68 -10.03 -9.21 -8.04
CA GLY A 68 -11.10 -9.24 -7.03
C GLY A 68 -11.74 -10.61 -6.82
N ARG A 69 -11.02 -11.68 -7.14
CA ARG A 69 -11.47 -13.08 -6.99
C ARG A 69 -10.93 -13.76 -5.73
N LEU A 70 -10.47 -12.97 -4.75
CA LEU A 70 -10.04 -13.50 -3.46
C LEU A 70 -11.20 -14.21 -2.76
N THR A 71 -10.89 -15.36 -2.17
CA THR A 71 -11.82 -16.08 -1.30
C THR A 71 -12.08 -15.28 -0.02
N GLY A 72 -13.21 -15.54 0.65
CA GLY A 72 -13.48 -14.93 1.95
C GLY A 72 -12.42 -15.23 3.01
N ALA A 73 -11.74 -16.38 2.93
CA ALA A 73 -10.63 -16.71 3.82
C ALA A 73 -9.39 -15.85 3.54
N GLU A 74 -9.06 -15.62 2.27
CA GLU A 74 -7.95 -14.73 1.87
C GLU A 74 -8.23 -13.28 2.28
N ILE A 75 -9.44 -12.76 2.06
CA ILE A 75 -9.83 -11.40 2.48
C ILE A 75 -9.70 -11.25 4.00
N ARG A 76 -10.21 -12.22 4.78
CA ARG A 76 -10.06 -12.20 6.25
C ARG A 76 -8.60 -12.24 6.69
N ARG A 77 -7.74 -13.00 6.00
CA ARG A 77 -6.31 -13.06 6.30
C ARG A 77 -5.58 -11.75 5.99
N ILE A 78 -5.94 -11.08 4.90
CA ILE A 78 -5.37 -9.78 4.54
C ILE A 78 -5.84 -8.69 5.51
N GLY A 79 -7.08 -8.79 6.02
CA GLY A 79 -7.62 -7.86 7.00
C GLY A 79 -8.13 -6.55 6.40
N PHE A 80 -8.26 -6.48 5.08
CA PHE A 80 -8.83 -5.34 4.35
C PHE A 80 -9.91 -5.83 3.38
N PRO A 81 -11.02 -5.08 3.23
CA PRO A 81 -11.94 -5.28 2.12
C PRO A 81 -11.19 -5.17 0.79
N TRP A 82 -11.54 -6.02 -0.18
CA TRP A 82 -11.01 -5.87 -1.52
C TRP A 82 -11.56 -4.60 -2.19
N SER A 83 -10.68 -3.87 -2.86
CA SER A 83 -11.01 -2.73 -3.73
C SER A 83 -9.84 -2.51 -4.71
N PRO A 84 -10.05 -1.85 -5.86
CA PRO A 84 -8.94 -1.47 -6.75
C PRO A 84 -7.82 -0.70 -6.02
N GLN A 85 -8.17 0.20 -5.09
CA GLN A 85 -7.22 0.95 -4.28
C GLN A 85 -6.42 0.08 -3.31
N MET A 86 -7.01 -1.03 -2.84
CA MET A 86 -6.29 -2.02 -2.03
C MET A 86 -5.24 -2.77 -2.86
N VAL A 87 -5.56 -3.07 -4.11
CA VAL A 87 -4.60 -3.64 -5.06
C VAL A 87 -3.48 -2.64 -5.34
N GLU A 88 -3.82 -1.39 -5.68
CA GLU A 88 -2.85 -0.33 -5.99
C GLU A 88 -1.88 -0.07 -4.83
N ARG A 89 -2.38 0.04 -3.61
CA ARG A 89 -1.55 0.23 -2.41
C ARG A 89 -0.63 -0.97 -2.10
N SER A 90 -1.00 -2.16 -2.53
CA SER A 90 -0.28 -3.40 -2.20
C SER A 90 0.79 -3.76 -3.23
N ARG A 91 0.99 -2.92 -4.24
CA ARG A 91 2.02 -3.09 -5.28
C ARG A 91 3.17 -2.12 -5.07
#